data_AF-A0A838JD95-F1
#
_entry.id   AF-A0A838JD95-F1
#
_cell.length_a   1.000
_cell.length_b   1.000
_cell.length_c   1.000
_cell.angle_alpha   90.00
_cell.angle_beta   90.00
_cell.angle_gamma   90.00
#
_symmetry.space_group_name_H-M   'P 1'
#
loop_
_entity.id
_entity.type
_entity.pdbx_description
1 polymer ?
#
loop_
_entity_poly.entity_id
_entity_poly.type
_entity_poly.pdbx_seq_one_letter_code
_entity_poly.pdbx_strand_id
1 'polypeptide(L)'
;VDVVTEDWYVGRDLVATNDIVSWMQRTIGQDVTHISHTTVVRIEPEQVIVTDRFIEGERAISADIVVLGTYERPSQALYHTLKGKVPRLFRIGDCVAPRRIEQAIMEGRHIGEQL
;
A
#
# COMPACT_ATOMS: atom_id res chain seq x y z
N VAL A 1 -19.46 -0.66 -0.61
CA VAL A 1 -18.06 -1.13 -0.41
C VAL A 1 -17.44 -0.22 0.61
N ASP A 2 -16.75 -0.76 1.61
CA ASP A 2 -16.14 0.07 2.65
C ASP A 2 -14.62 0.07 2.48
N VAL A 3 -14.04 1.26 2.42
CA VAL A 3 -12.58 1.45 2.38
C VAL A 3 -12.14 1.99 3.73
N VAL A 4 -11.38 1.17 4.45
CA VAL A 4 -10.84 1.49 5.78
C VAL A 4 -9.38 1.91 5.65
N THR A 5 -9.02 3.03 6.25
CA THR A 5 -7.63 3.50 6.32
C THR A 5 -7.32 4.18 7.65
N GLU A 6 -6.06 4.12 8.06
CA GLU A 6 -5.54 4.88 9.19
C GLU A 6 -5.31 6.35 8.87
N ASP A 7 -5.28 6.70 7.59
CA ASP A 7 -5.02 8.05 7.10
C ASP A 7 -6.14 9.03 7.44
N TRP A 8 -5.86 10.33 7.27
CA TRP A 8 -6.85 11.40 7.45
C TRP A 8 -8.04 11.32 6.50
N TYR A 9 -7.84 10.75 5.32
CA TYR A 9 -8.86 10.51 4.31
C TYR A 9 -8.36 9.41 3.36
N VAL A 10 -9.31 8.70 2.75
CA VAL A 10 -8.99 7.68 1.75
C VAL A 10 -8.39 8.34 0.51
N GLY A 11 -7.30 7.80 -0.01
CA GLY A 11 -6.63 8.34 -1.19
C GLY A 11 -5.65 9.48 -0.93
N ARG A 12 -5.05 9.57 0.27
CA ARG A 12 -4.03 10.57 0.67
C ARG A 12 -3.01 10.92 -0.43
N ASP A 13 -2.46 9.91 -1.10
CA ASP A 13 -1.41 10.12 -2.10
C ASP A 13 -1.92 10.79 -3.41
N LEU A 14 -3.23 10.81 -3.65
CA LEU A 14 -3.85 11.48 -4.81
C LEU A 14 -3.90 13.00 -4.67
N VAL A 15 -3.61 13.55 -3.49
CA VAL A 15 -3.51 15.01 -3.32
C VAL A 15 -2.31 15.55 -4.06
N ALA A 16 -1.17 14.85 -3.99
CA ALA A 16 0.05 15.27 -4.66
C ALA A 16 -0.10 15.29 -6.19
N THR A 17 -1.00 14.50 -6.75
CA THR A 17 -1.28 14.42 -8.20
C THR A 17 -2.49 15.26 -8.63
N ASN A 18 -3.16 15.95 -7.69
CA ASN A 18 -4.41 16.68 -7.91
C ASN A 18 -5.59 15.82 -8.39
N ASP A 19 -5.52 14.50 -8.25
CA ASP A 19 -6.58 13.57 -8.68
C ASP A 19 -7.67 13.37 -7.61
N ILE A 20 -7.42 13.84 -6.39
CA ILE A 20 -8.28 13.55 -5.22
C ILE A 20 -9.74 13.95 -5.43
N VAL A 21 -10.02 15.09 -6.05
CA VAL A 21 -11.40 15.60 -6.25
C VAL A 21 -12.17 14.69 -7.20
N SER A 22 -11.61 14.42 -8.37
CA SER A 22 -12.20 13.55 -9.39
C SER A 22 -12.35 12.12 -8.88
N TRP A 23 -11.39 11.64 -8.08
CA TRP A 23 -11.48 10.32 -7.47
C TRP A 23 -12.60 10.24 -6.44
N MET A 24 -12.69 11.20 -5.51
CA MET A 24 -13.76 11.27 -4.49
C MET A 24 -15.15 11.34 -5.13
N GLN A 25 -15.34 12.18 -6.15
CA GLN A 25 -16.62 12.27 -6.87
C GLN A 25 -17.06 10.92 -7.45
N ARG A 26 -16.12 10.15 -8.00
CA ARG A 26 -16.40 8.83 -8.58
C ARG A 26 -16.73 7.80 -7.50
N THR A 27 -15.93 7.70 -6.43
CA THR A 27 -16.14 6.65 -5.42
C THR A 27 -17.37 6.92 -4.57
N ILE A 28 -17.61 8.17 -4.18
CA ILE A 28 -18.84 8.56 -3.47
C ILE A 28 -20.06 8.33 -4.36
N GLY A 29 -19.97 8.67 -5.66
CA GLY A 29 -21.03 8.39 -6.63
C GLY A 29 -21.29 6.91 -6.90
N GLN A 30 -20.45 6.01 -6.38
CA GLN A 30 -20.60 4.55 -6.45
C GLN A 30 -20.92 3.92 -5.09
N ASP A 31 -21.41 4.70 -4.13
CA ASP A 31 -21.76 4.24 -2.78
C ASP A 31 -20.61 3.54 -2.05
N VAL A 32 -19.38 4.05 -2.24
CA VAL A 32 -18.21 3.62 -1.48
C VAL A 32 -18.13 4.39 -0.17
N THR A 33 -18.24 3.70 0.95
CA THR A 33 -18.06 4.28 2.29
C THR A 33 -16.57 4.48 2.55
N HIS A 34 -16.17 5.70 2.90
CA HIS A 34 -14.80 6.01 3.31
C HIS A 34 -14.73 6.05 4.84
N ILE A 35 -13.92 5.18 5.43
CA ILE A 35 -13.72 5.09 6.88
C ILE A 35 -12.25 5.42 7.18
N SER A 36 -11.99 6.66 7.59
CA SER A 36 -10.66 7.15 7.94
C SER A 36 -10.33 6.94 9.42
N HIS A 37 -9.07 7.22 9.79
CA HIS A 37 -8.57 7.14 11.18
C HIS A 37 -8.82 5.80 11.87
N THR A 38 -8.98 4.73 11.09
CA THR A 38 -9.44 3.44 11.60
C THR A 38 -8.41 2.37 11.25
N THR A 39 -7.90 1.70 12.28
CA THR A 39 -6.94 0.60 12.15
C THR A 39 -7.69 -0.74 12.20
N VAL A 40 -7.34 -1.65 11.30
CA VAL A 40 -7.80 -3.05 11.37
C VAL A 40 -6.97 -3.80 12.41
N VAL A 41 -7.63 -4.35 13.43
CA VAL A 41 -6.99 -5.11 14.51
C VAL A 41 -6.89 -6.59 14.13
N ARG A 42 -7.99 -7.17 13.66
CA ARG A 42 -8.07 -8.57 13.23
C ARG A 42 -9.26 -8.79 12.29
N ILE A 43 -9.19 -9.89 11.55
CA ILE A 43 -10.26 -10.35 10.67
C ILE A 43 -10.82 -11.63 11.28
N GLU A 44 -12.15 -11.67 11.41
CA GLU A 44 -12.91 -12.80 11.94
C GLU A 44 -13.91 -13.28 10.88
N PRO A 45 -14.57 -14.44 11.05
CA PRO A 45 -15.64 -14.84 10.14
C PRO A 45 -16.71 -13.76 10.02
N GLU A 46 -17.04 -13.36 8.79
CA GLU A 46 -18.11 -12.40 8.45
C GLU A 46 -17.91 -10.96 8.99
N GLN A 47 -16.76 -10.66 9.60
CA GLN A 47 -16.50 -9.33 10.16
C GLN A 47 -15.01 -8.96 10.26
N VAL A 48 -14.75 -7.66 10.28
CA VAL A 48 -13.46 -7.06 10.55
C VAL A 48 -13.54 -6.28 11.85
N ILE A 49 -12.63 -6.57 12.77
CA ILE A 49 -12.53 -5.82 14.02
C ILE A 49 -11.58 -4.65 13.83
N VAL A 50 -12.05 -3.47 14.16
CA VAL A 50 -11.32 -2.21 13.97
C VAL A 50 -11.31 -1.37 15.24
N THR A 51 -10.33 -0.48 15.35
CA THR A 51 -10.27 0.57 16.37
C THR A 51 -10.11 1.92 15.70
N ASP A 52 -10.74 2.94 16.27
CA ASP A 52 -10.45 4.33 15.91
C ASP A 52 -9.10 4.74 16.52
N ARG A 53 -8.36 5.62 15.85
CA ARG A 53 -7.06 6.12 16.34
C ARG A 53 -7.19 7.16 17.46
N PHE A 54 -8.37 7.73 17.67
CA PHE A 54 -8.61 8.81 18.63
C PHE A 54 -9.52 8.41 19.79
N ILE A 55 -10.19 7.26 19.71
CA ILE A 55 -11.12 6.78 20.72
C ILE A 55 -10.75 5.35 21.10
N GLU A 56 -10.81 5.05 22.39
CA GLU A 56 -10.61 3.69 22.88
C GLU A 56 -11.81 2.80 22.55
N GLY A 57 -11.52 1.56 22.14
CA GLY A 57 -12.51 0.52 21.95
C GLY A 57 -12.47 -0.09 20.55
N GLU A 58 -12.79 -1.37 20.51
CA GLU A 58 -12.95 -2.10 19.26
C GLU A 58 -14.42 -2.09 18.82
N ARG A 59 -14.64 -2.06 17.50
CA ARG A 59 -15.95 -2.27 16.88
C ARG A 59 -15.84 -3.23 15.70
N ALA A 60 -16.92 -3.93 15.42
CA ALA A 60 -17.02 -4.80 14.26
C ALA A 60 -17.57 -4.06 13.04
N ILE A 61 -17.03 -4.37 11.87
CA ILE A 61 -17.59 -4.02 10.56
C ILE A 61 -17.91 -5.34 9.86
N SER A 62 -19.17 -5.57 9.48
CA SER A 62 -19.54 -6.80 8.76
C SER A 62 -18.97 -6.80 7.35
N ALA A 63 -18.41 -7.93 6.93
CA ALA A 63 -17.85 -8.10 5.59
C ALA A 63 -17.80 -9.58 5.19
N ASP A 64 -18.31 -9.90 4.00
CA ASP A 64 -18.18 -11.24 3.40
C ASP A 64 -16.79 -11.46 2.80
N ILE A 65 -16.17 -10.38 2.30
CA ILE A 65 -14.88 -10.39 1.61
C ILE A 65 -14.03 -9.25 2.13
N VAL A 66 -12.78 -9.57 2.48
CA VAL A 66 -11.78 -8.58 2.90
C VAL A 66 -10.64 -8.56 1.89
N VAL A 67 -10.39 -7.38 1.30
CA VAL A 67 -9.26 -7.15 0.39
C VAL A 67 -8.16 -6.40 1.15
N LEU A 68 -6.98 -7.01 1.25
CA LEU A 68 -5.84 -6.42 1.96
C LEU A 68 -5.04 -5.50 1.02
N GLY A 69 -5.25 -4.19 1.16
CA GLY A 69 -4.41 -3.15 0.56
C GLY A 69 -3.26 -2.74 1.49
N THR A 70 -2.40 -3.68 1.88
CA THR A 70 -1.31 -3.46 2.84
C THR A 70 0.05 -3.30 2.15
N TYR A 71 1.08 -2.93 2.92
CA TYR A 71 2.46 -2.73 2.45
C TYR A 71 3.01 -3.90 1.63
N GLU A 72 3.75 -3.56 0.58
CA GLU A 72 4.47 -4.52 -0.25
C GLU A 72 5.72 -5.06 0.46
N ARG A 73 6.16 -6.25 0.07
CA ARG A 73 7.41 -6.85 0.53
C ARG A 73 8.40 -6.98 -0.62
N PRO A 74 9.67 -6.57 -0.46
CA PRO A 74 10.68 -6.74 -1.49
C PRO A 74 10.87 -8.23 -1.86
N SER A 75 10.83 -8.55 -3.15
CA SER A 75 11.15 -9.91 -3.65
C SER A 75 12.65 -10.04 -3.91
N GLN A 76 13.37 -10.76 -3.04
CA GLN A 76 14.84 -10.79 -3.04
C GLN A 76 15.45 -12.20 -3.21
N ALA A 77 14.63 -13.23 -3.40
CA ALA A 77 15.08 -14.63 -3.40
C ALA A 77 16.15 -14.91 -4.48
N LEU A 78 15.91 -14.43 -5.70
CA LEU A 78 16.84 -14.61 -6.82
C LEU A 78 18.19 -13.94 -6.57
N TYR A 79 18.17 -12.70 -6.04
CA TYR A 79 19.42 -11.99 -5.69
C TYR A 79 20.24 -12.78 -4.69
N HIS A 80 19.64 -13.25 -3.60
CA HIS A 80 20.36 -14.01 -2.57
C HIS A 80 20.90 -15.34 -3.11
N THR A 81 20.18 -15.95 -4.05
CA THR A 81 20.64 -17.19 -4.71
C THR A 81 21.89 -16.98 -5.56
N LEU A 82 22.05 -15.79 -6.18
CA LEU A 82 23.15 -15.45 -7.09
C LEU A 82 24.31 -14.71 -6.40
N LYS A 83 24.09 -14.16 -5.20
CA LYS A 83 25.08 -13.37 -4.46
C LYS A 83 26.37 -14.18 -4.27
N GLY A 84 27.48 -13.64 -4.77
CA GLY A 84 28.80 -14.29 -4.73
C GLY A 84 29.04 -15.37 -5.79
N LYS A 85 28.07 -15.66 -6.67
CA LYS A 85 28.20 -16.68 -7.74
C LYS A 85 28.45 -16.12 -9.13
N VAL A 86 28.22 -14.81 -9.33
CA VAL A 86 28.39 -14.14 -10.62
C VAL A 86 29.24 -12.88 -10.42
N PRO A 87 30.04 -12.48 -11.44
CA PRO A 87 30.98 -11.37 -11.30
C PRO A 87 30.32 -10.00 -11.15
N ARG A 88 29.09 -9.82 -11.68
CA ARG A 88 28.33 -8.57 -11.60
C ARG A 88 26.90 -8.88 -11.17
N LEU A 89 26.50 -8.37 -10.01
CA LEU A 89 25.15 -8.55 -9.48
C LEU A 89 24.71 -7.27 -8.76
N PHE A 90 23.62 -6.69 -9.23
CA PHE A 90 23.03 -5.47 -8.68
C PHE A 90 21.57 -5.71 -8.31
N ARG A 91 21.05 -4.91 -7.39
CA ARG A 91 19.61 -4.81 -7.12
C ARG A 91 19.19 -3.36 -7.35
N ILE A 92 18.01 -3.19 -7.93
CA ILE A 92 17.39 -1.88 -8.20
C ILE A 92 15.87 -1.99 -8.03
N GLY A 93 15.21 -0.88 -7.76
CA GLY A 93 13.76 -0.80 -7.67
C GLY A 93 13.19 -1.57 -6.49
N ASP A 94 11.98 -2.10 -6.64
CA ASP A 94 11.21 -2.67 -5.53
C ASP A 94 11.84 -3.92 -4.90
N CYS A 95 12.74 -4.60 -5.62
CA CYS A 95 13.52 -5.69 -5.05
C CYS A 95 14.57 -5.20 -4.03
N VAL A 96 14.88 -3.90 -3.97
CA VAL A 96 15.66 -3.28 -2.90
C VAL A 96 14.72 -2.88 -1.77
N ALA A 97 13.76 -2.01 -2.09
CA ALA A 97 12.66 -1.59 -1.22
C ALA A 97 11.52 -1.09 -2.11
N PRO A 98 10.26 -1.53 -1.90
CA PRO A 98 9.10 -0.97 -2.58
C PRO A 98 9.05 0.54 -2.45
N ARG A 99 8.96 1.24 -3.58
CA ARG A 99 8.92 2.70 -3.65
C ARG A 99 8.00 3.15 -4.78
N ARG A 100 7.89 4.46 -4.96
CA ARG A 100 7.24 5.04 -6.13
C ARG A 100 8.04 4.76 -7.40
N ILE A 101 7.33 4.68 -8.54
CA ILE A 101 7.87 4.25 -9.83
C ILE A 101 9.09 5.08 -10.28
N GLU A 102 9.10 6.38 -10.02
CA GLU A 102 10.20 7.27 -10.38
C GLU A 102 11.50 6.91 -9.68
N GLN A 103 11.44 6.41 -8.44
CA GLN A 103 12.62 5.97 -7.69
C GLN A 103 13.17 4.68 -8.27
N ALA A 104 12.31 3.74 -8.64
CA ALA A 104 12.73 2.51 -9.30
C ALA A 104 13.41 2.78 -10.65
N ILE A 105 12.88 3.72 -11.44
CA ILE A 105 13.49 4.16 -12.70
C ILE A 105 14.84 4.84 -12.46
N MET A 106 14.91 5.76 -11.49
CA MET A 106 16.14 6.46 -11.12
C MET A 106 17.26 5.50 -10.70
N GLU A 107 16.96 4.50 -9.86
CA GLU A 107 17.94 3.50 -9.43
C GLU A 107 18.44 2.66 -10.61
N GLY A 108 17.54 2.24 -11.49
CA GLY A 108 17.90 1.50 -12.69
C GLY A 108 18.82 2.29 -13.62
N ARG A 109 18.48 3.56 -13.85
CA ARG A 109 19.31 4.49 -14.63
C ARG A 109 20.68 4.68 -13.99
N HIS A 110 20.73 4.95 -12.68
CA HIS A 110 21.96 5.22 -11.96
C HIS A 110 22.95 4.06 -12.02
N ILE A 111 22.49 2.82 -11.79
CA ILE A 111 23.34 1.64 -11.94
C ILE A 111 23.75 1.47 -13.40
N GLY A 112 22.85 1.66 -14.35
CA GLY A 112 23.15 1.55 -15.79
C GLY A 112 24.23 2.52 -16.27
N GLU A 113 24.24 3.76 -15.78
CA GLU A 113 25.24 4.79 -16.11
C GLU A 113 26.63 4.51 -15.50
N GLN A 114 26.73 3.60 -14.53
CA GLN A 114 27.99 3.20 -13.89
C GLN A 114 28.64 1.94 -14.52
N LEU A 115 27.98 1.31 -15.50
CA LEU A 115 28.42 0.06 -16.12
C LEU A 115 29.36 0.26 -17.30
#